data_AF-A0A972CHJ0-F1
#
_entry.id   AF-A0A972CHJ0-F1
#
_cell.length_a   1.000
_cell.length_b   1.000
_cell.length_c   1.000
_cell.angle_alpha   90.00
_cell.angle_beta   90.00
_cell.angle_gamma   90.00
#
_symmetry.space_group_name_H-M   'P 1'
#
loop_
_entity.id
_entity.type
_entity.pdbx_description
1 polymer ?
#
loop_
_entity_poly.entity_id
_entity_poly.type
_entity_poly.pdbx_seq_one_letter_code
_entity_poly.pdbx_strand_id
1 'polypeptide(L)'
;MKKTLATILIVFVLITVTACNEQVDEDLILEEFNTIIEEKQAGFNEVVAFMRDNIGSLSSEKASQMLLKFEDYHKDYITIIEDCFFIDTIQRHFQEEYDEGRVDINNPDIIKDKLIKVLVEEAIKCGYKVEQAEAQFFPVIDYSFYQEFSPYVEADIEEYFSIMKTESDQAALRDAELVIAWDEVINRALVIE
;
A
#
# COMPACT_ATOMS: atom_id res chain seq x y z
N MET A 1 -54.68 -14.62 -38.54
CA MET A 1 -53.28 -14.30 -38.91
C MET A 1 -52.58 -13.74 -37.67
N LYS A 2 -51.78 -14.55 -36.96
CA LYS A 2 -50.98 -14.11 -35.80
C LYS A 2 -49.50 -14.27 -36.17
N LYS A 3 -48.80 -13.16 -36.35
CA LYS A 3 -47.34 -13.10 -36.40
C LYS A 3 -46.94 -11.91 -35.53
N THR A 4 -46.42 -12.17 -34.34
CA THR A 4 -45.64 -11.18 -33.60
C THR A 4 -44.65 -11.90 -32.69
N LEU A 5 -43.39 -11.65 -33.03
CA LEU A 5 -42.18 -11.58 -32.21
C LEU A 5 -41.87 -12.76 -31.27
N ALA A 6 -40.92 -13.59 -31.72
CA ALA A 6 -40.01 -14.32 -30.84
C ALA A 6 -38.58 -13.84 -31.17
N THR A 7 -38.16 -12.73 -30.57
CA THR A 7 -36.79 -12.21 -30.72
C THR A 7 -36.27 -11.54 -29.45
N ILE A 8 -36.52 -12.15 -28.28
CA ILE A 8 -35.88 -11.78 -27.01
C ILE A 8 -35.53 -13.08 -26.28
N LEU A 9 -34.36 -13.65 -26.57
CA LEU A 9 -33.77 -14.71 -25.71
C LEU A 9 -32.27 -14.92 -25.94
N ILE A 10 -31.71 -14.50 -27.09
CA ILE A 10 -30.30 -14.78 -27.42
C ILE A 10 -29.33 -13.76 -26.79
N VAL A 11 -29.77 -12.52 -26.55
CA VAL A 11 -28.92 -11.48 -25.94
C VAL A 11 -28.67 -11.73 -24.45
N PHE A 12 -29.65 -12.26 -23.72
CA PHE A 12 -29.50 -12.54 -22.28
C PHE A 12 -28.52 -13.70 -22.01
N VAL A 13 -28.54 -14.75 -22.85
CA VAL A 13 -27.63 -15.90 -22.72
C VAL A 13 -26.18 -15.51 -23.03
N LEU A 14 -25.94 -14.69 -24.06
CA LEU A 14 -24.60 -14.21 -24.39
C LEU A 14 -24.01 -13.32 -23.28
N ILE A 15 -24.81 -12.41 -22.72
CA ILE A 15 -24.38 -11.56 -21.59
C ILE A 15 -24.02 -12.42 -20.36
N THR A 16 -24.82 -13.45 -20.05
CA THR A 16 -24.53 -14.31 -18.90
C THR A 16 -23.28 -15.16 -19.06
N VAL A 17 -22.94 -15.59 -20.28
CA VAL A 17 -21.74 -16.40 -20.53
C VAL A 17 -20.48 -15.56 -20.44
N THR A 18 -20.50 -14.33 -20.96
CA THR A 18 -19.35 -13.41 -20.87
C THR A 18 -19.08 -12.99 -19.43
N ALA A 19 -20.10 -12.59 -18.67
CA ALA A 19 -19.93 -12.19 -17.27
C ALA A 19 -19.41 -13.34 -16.38
N CYS A 20 -19.84 -14.57 -16.64
CA CYS A 20 -19.33 -15.75 -15.93
C CYS A 20 -17.85 -16.02 -16.26
N ASN A 21 -17.40 -15.70 -17.48
CA ASN A 21 -16.02 -15.89 -17.88
C ASN A 21 -15.08 -14.82 -17.29
N GLU A 22 -15.52 -13.56 -17.24
CA GLU A 22 -14.79 -12.46 -16.58
C GLU A 22 -14.64 -12.72 -15.07
N GLN A 23 -15.72 -13.12 -14.40
CA GLN A 23 -15.69 -13.46 -12.97
C GLN A 23 -14.67 -14.57 -12.66
N VAL A 24 -14.63 -15.62 -13.50
CA VAL A 24 -13.67 -16.72 -13.34
C VAL A 24 -12.23 -16.25 -13.55
N ASP A 25 -11.99 -15.32 -14.45
CA ASP A 25 -10.64 -14.76 -14.72
C ASP A 25 -10.15 -13.91 -13.53
N GLU A 26 -11.01 -13.05 -12.99
CA GLU A 26 -10.71 -12.24 -11.80
C GLU A 26 -10.45 -13.10 -10.56
N ASP A 27 -11.23 -14.16 -10.35
CA ASP A 27 -11.05 -15.08 -9.23
C ASP A 27 -9.72 -15.84 -9.32
N LEU A 28 -9.28 -16.20 -10.54
CA LEU A 28 -7.97 -16.83 -10.76
C LEU A 28 -6.81 -15.87 -10.45
N ILE A 29 -6.92 -14.60 -10.86
CA ILE A 29 -5.93 -13.57 -10.53
C ILE A 29 -5.79 -13.42 -9.01
N LEU A 30 -6.90 -13.39 -8.27
CA LEU A 30 -6.86 -13.32 -6.81
C LEU A 30 -6.29 -14.59 -6.16
N GLU A 31 -6.56 -15.77 -6.70
CA GLU A 31 -6.00 -17.02 -6.20
C GLU A 31 -4.47 -17.08 -6.38
N GLU A 32 -3.98 -16.65 -7.54
CA GLU A 32 -2.55 -16.54 -7.82
C GLU A 32 -1.89 -15.50 -6.89
N PHE A 33 -2.50 -14.31 -6.74
CA PHE A 33 -2.04 -13.31 -5.78
C PHE A 33 -1.93 -13.86 -4.35
N ASN A 34 -2.97 -14.55 -3.87
CA ASN A 34 -2.98 -15.15 -2.54
C ASN A 34 -1.87 -16.19 -2.38
N THR A 35 -1.60 -16.96 -3.44
CA THR A 35 -0.51 -17.94 -3.44
C THR A 35 0.83 -17.24 -3.30
N ILE A 36 1.09 -16.17 -4.06
CA ILE A 36 2.34 -15.42 -4.00
C ILE A 36 2.56 -14.84 -2.58
N ILE A 37 1.56 -14.21 -1.97
CA ILE A 37 1.74 -13.60 -0.63
C ILE A 37 1.88 -14.65 0.49
N GLU A 38 1.33 -15.86 0.32
CA GLU A 38 1.46 -16.96 1.28
C GLU A 38 2.80 -17.69 1.18
N GLU A 39 3.49 -17.60 0.03
CA GLU A 39 4.83 -18.12 -0.13
C GLU A 39 5.81 -17.33 0.75
N LYS A 40 6.33 -17.98 1.80
CA LYS A 40 7.25 -17.40 2.81
C LYS A 40 8.54 -16.77 2.29
N GLN A 41 8.78 -16.79 0.98
CA GLN A 41 9.95 -16.22 0.31
C GLN A 41 9.60 -15.26 -0.83
N ALA A 42 8.32 -15.01 -1.12
CA ALA A 42 7.96 -14.03 -2.13
C ALA A 42 8.55 -12.68 -1.73
N GLY A 43 9.37 -12.12 -2.62
CA GLY A 43 9.95 -10.82 -2.39
C GLY A 43 8.86 -9.76 -2.47
N PHE A 44 8.91 -8.73 -1.63
CA PHE A 44 7.95 -7.62 -1.69
C PHE A 44 7.76 -7.07 -3.12
N ASN A 45 8.87 -6.93 -3.85
CA ASN A 45 8.88 -6.47 -5.24
C ASN A 45 8.17 -7.41 -6.22
N GLU A 46 8.12 -8.71 -5.94
CA GLU A 46 7.41 -9.71 -6.75
C GLU A 46 5.89 -9.55 -6.60
N VAL A 47 5.42 -9.40 -5.35
CA VAL A 47 4.01 -9.12 -5.05
C VAL A 47 3.56 -7.83 -5.73
N VAL A 48 4.34 -6.77 -5.60
CA VAL A 48 4.04 -5.47 -6.22
C VAL A 48 4.03 -5.55 -7.75
N ALA A 49 4.98 -6.26 -8.34
CA ALA A 49 5.02 -6.46 -9.79
C ALA A 49 3.75 -7.18 -10.28
N PHE A 50 3.35 -8.25 -9.58
CA PHE A 50 2.11 -8.96 -9.87
C PHE A 50 0.90 -8.03 -9.81
N MET A 51 0.79 -7.20 -8.76
CA MET A 51 -0.31 -6.24 -8.64
C MET A 51 -0.32 -5.23 -9.78
N ARG A 52 0.83 -4.63 -10.13
CA ARG A 52 0.93 -3.67 -11.24
C ARG A 52 0.48 -4.25 -12.58
N ASP A 53 0.77 -5.53 -12.82
CA ASP A 53 0.43 -6.21 -14.06
C ASP A 53 -1.05 -6.62 -14.13
N ASN A 54 -1.71 -6.86 -12.99
CA ASN A 54 -3.02 -7.51 -12.96
C ASN A 54 -4.17 -6.67 -12.39
N ILE A 55 -3.91 -5.72 -11.49
CA ILE A 55 -4.97 -5.00 -10.75
C ILE A 55 -5.92 -4.23 -11.69
N GLY A 56 -5.41 -3.74 -12.82
CA GLY A 56 -6.22 -3.02 -13.81
C GLY A 56 -7.20 -3.89 -14.60
N SER A 57 -7.08 -5.22 -14.49
CA SER A 57 -7.99 -6.20 -15.10
C SER A 57 -9.10 -6.63 -14.15
N LEU A 58 -9.07 -6.20 -12.89
CA LEU A 58 -10.05 -6.55 -11.87
C LEU A 58 -11.20 -5.54 -11.85
N SER A 59 -12.37 -6.00 -11.44
CA SER A 59 -13.43 -5.13 -10.93
C SER A 59 -12.95 -4.36 -9.70
N SER A 60 -13.55 -3.20 -9.43
CA SER A 60 -13.16 -2.37 -8.29
C SER A 60 -13.27 -3.10 -6.95
N GLU A 61 -14.30 -3.96 -6.80
CA GLU A 61 -14.48 -4.80 -5.61
C GLU A 61 -13.29 -5.78 -5.43
N LYS A 62 -12.85 -6.43 -6.50
CA LYS A 62 -11.75 -7.41 -6.47
C LYS A 62 -10.39 -6.73 -6.32
N ALA A 63 -10.19 -5.58 -6.95
CA ALA A 63 -9.02 -4.73 -6.75
C ALA A 63 -8.93 -4.24 -5.30
N SER A 64 -10.04 -3.81 -4.70
CA SER A 64 -10.14 -3.46 -3.28
C SER A 64 -9.69 -4.62 -2.38
N GLN A 65 -10.19 -5.84 -2.64
CA GLN A 65 -9.80 -7.04 -1.89
C GLN A 65 -8.29 -7.34 -2.01
N MET A 66 -7.73 -7.22 -3.22
CA MET A 66 -6.30 -7.40 -3.45
C MET A 66 -5.47 -6.36 -2.68
N LEU A 67 -5.84 -5.08 -2.75
CA LEU A 67 -5.09 -3.99 -2.14
C LEU A 67 -5.10 -4.05 -0.61
N LEU A 68 -6.24 -4.37 0.01
CA LEU A 68 -6.33 -4.56 1.46
C LEU A 68 -5.50 -5.75 1.94
N LYS A 69 -5.54 -6.88 1.22
CA LYS A 69 -4.67 -8.02 1.55
C LYS A 69 -3.19 -7.70 1.38
N PHE A 70 -2.84 -6.91 0.37
CA PHE A 70 -1.48 -6.42 0.20
C PHE A 70 -1.05 -5.56 1.38
N GLU A 71 -1.93 -4.70 1.90
CA GLU A 71 -1.65 -3.90 3.10
C GLU A 71 -1.37 -4.77 4.33
N ASP A 72 -2.16 -5.83 4.55
CA ASP A 72 -1.92 -6.79 5.63
C ASP A 72 -0.55 -7.49 5.46
N TYR A 73 -0.24 -7.96 4.24
CA TYR A 73 1.08 -8.52 3.93
C TYR A 73 2.21 -7.51 4.17
N HIS A 74 2.03 -6.24 3.79
CA HIS A 74 3.01 -5.17 3.94
C HIS A 74 3.27 -4.86 5.43
N LYS A 75 2.21 -4.87 6.27
CA LYS A 75 2.30 -4.76 7.73
C LYS A 75 3.06 -5.93 8.36
N ASP A 76 2.91 -7.14 7.84
CA ASP A 76 3.67 -8.30 8.33
C ASP A 76 5.13 -8.28 7.85
N TYR A 77 5.36 -7.86 6.60
CA TYR A 77 6.67 -7.81 5.96
C TYR A 77 7.63 -6.83 6.65
N ILE A 78 7.10 -5.82 7.36
CA ILE A 78 7.94 -4.79 8.01
C ILE A 78 8.91 -5.41 9.02
N THR A 79 8.52 -6.50 9.66
CA THR A 79 9.33 -7.23 10.64
C THR A 79 10.65 -7.73 10.05
N ILE A 80 10.68 -8.06 8.75
CA ILE A 80 11.90 -8.49 8.04
C ILE A 80 12.87 -7.32 7.87
N ILE A 81 12.35 -6.11 7.69
CA ILE A 81 13.16 -4.89 7.50
C ILE A 81 13.59 -4.30 8.84
N GLU A 82 12.72 -4.31 9.84
CA GLU A 82 12.99 -3.80 11.19
C GLU A 82 14.24 -4.41 11.82
N ASP A 83 14.46 -5.72 11.63
CA ASP A 83 15.65 -6.42 12.12
C ASP A 83 16.95 -5.78 11.62
N CYS A 84 16.98 -5.24 10.39
CA CYS A 84 18.14 -4.52 9.85
C CYS A 84 18.31 -3.13 10.50
N PHE A 85 17.20 -2.43 10.78
CA PHE A 85 17.24 -1.11 11.39
C PHE A 85 17.71 -1.18 12.85
N PHE A 86 17.26 -2.17 13.62
CA PHE A 86 17.54 -2.26 15.06
C PHE A 86 18.93 -2.82 15.42
N ILE A 87 19.81 -3.02 14.43
CA ILE A 87 21.22 -3.32 14.69
C ILE A 87 21.90 -2.07 15.29
N ASP A 88 22.54 -2.19 16.45
CA ASP A 88 23.19 -1.06 17.16
C ASP A 88 24.13 -0.23 16.28
N THR A 89 24.88 -0.90 15.40
CA THR A 89 25.78 -0.22 14.46
C THR A 89 25.00 0.58 13.43
N ILE A 90 23.87 0.09 12.95
CA ILE A 90 22.99 0.81 12.01
C ILE A 90 22.38 2.04 12.68
N GLN A 91 21.83 1.90 13.89
CA GLN A 91 21.29 3.03 14.66
C GLN A 91 22.31 4.14 14.88
N ARG A 92 23.56 3.78 15.23
CA ARG A 92 24.64 4.75 15.40
C ARG A 92 24.99 5.46 14.09
N HIS A 93 25.05 4.74 12.97
CA HIS A 93 25.32 5.36 11.67
C HIS A 93 24.16 6.28 11.24
N PHE A 94 22.90 5.93 11.52
CA PHE A 94 21.77 6.85 11.32
C PHE A 94 21.91 8.12 12.17
N GLN A 95 22.27 7.98 13.46
CA GLN A 95 22.48 9.13 14.34
C GLN A 95 23.61 10.04 13.84
N GLU A 96 24.73 9.47 13.37
CA GLU A 96 25.84 10.22 12.78
C GLU A 96 25.41 10.98 11.51
N GLU A 97 24.62 10.36 10.63
CA GLU A 97 24.06 11.03 9.45
C GLU A 97 23.13 12.20 9.84
N TYR A 98 22.29 12.02 10.86
CA TYR A 98 21.35 13.02 11.37
C TYR A 98 22.06 14.20 12.04
N ASP A 99 23.04 13.94 12.93
CA ASP A 99 23.80 14.95 13.67
C ASP A 99 24.63 15.85 12.75
N GLU A 100 25.05 15.34 11.59
CA GLU A 100 25.74 16.13 10.56
C GLU A 100 24.81 17.13 9.82
N GLY A 101 23.57 17.29 10.27
CA GLY A 101 22.62 18.28 9.75
C GLY A 101 21.97 17.87 8.43
N ARG A 102 21.95 16.56 8.12
CA ARG A 102 21.18 16.02 6.98
C ARG A 102 19.75 15.80 7.45
N VAL A 103 18.86 16.72 7.05
CA VAL A 103 17.51 16.82 7.62
C VAL A 103 16.53 15.82 7.01
N ASP A 104 16.87 15.21 5.86
CA ASP A 104 15.98 14.28 5.17
C ASP A 104 16.60 12.89 5.03
N ILE A 105 16.39 12.06 6.07
CA ILE A 105 16.82 10.67 6.11
C ILE A 105 16.12 9.79 5.07
N ASN A 106 15.03 10.28 4.45
CA ASN A 106 14.31 9.60 3.38
C ASN A 106 14.79 9.99 1.99
N ASN A 107 15.87 10.77 1.89
CA ASN A 107 16.50 11.14 0.63
C ASN A 107 17.87 10.46 0.48
N PRO A 108 17.95 9.30 -0.21
CA PRO A 108 19.20 8.57 -0.42
C PRO A 108 20.32 9.36 -1.09
N ASP A 109 20.01 10.42 -1.85
CA ASP A 109 21.02 11.19 -2.59
C ASP A 109 21.86 12.09 -1.69
N ILE A 110 21.38 12.42 -0.50
CA ILE A 110 22.12 13.24 0.46
C ILE A 110 22.82 12.40 1.54
N ILE A 111 22.49 11.11 1.67
CA ILE A 111 23.10 10.20 2.64
C ILE A 111 24.53 9.86 2.19
N LYS A 112 25.50 10.05 3.08
CA LYS A 112 26.92 9.80 2.78
C LYS A 112 27.33 8.37 3.11
N ASP A 113 26.85 7.86 4.24
CA ASP A 113 27.11 6.49 4.64
C ASP A 113 26.47 5.53 3.62
N LYS A 114 27.32 4.70 2.99
CA LYS A 114 26.89 3.79 1.93
C LYS A 114 25.95 2.70 2.45
N LEU A 115 26.14 2.28 3.70
CA LEU A 115 25.35 1.23 4.33
C LEU A 115 23.94 1.75 4.60
N ILE A 116 23.85 2.95 5.20
CA ILE A 116 22.57 3.63 5.43
C ILE A 116 21.87 3.94 4.12
N LYS A 117 22.58 4.44 3.11
CA LYS A 117 22.01 4.71 1.79
C LYS A 117 21.34 3.46 1.20
N VAL A 118 22.04 2.32 1.19
CA VAL A 118 21.49 1.07 0.65
C VAL A 118 20.27 0.60 1.45
N LEU A 119 20.31 0.70 2.78
CA LEU A 119 19.19 0.30 3.63
C LEU A 119 17.95 1.17 3.39
N VAL A 120 18.12 2.50 3.28
CA VAL A 120 17.03 3.44 2.99
C VAL A 120 16.48 3.22 1.58
N GLU A 121 17.34 3.03 0.58
CA GLU A 121 16.89 2.71 -0.79
C GLU A 121 16.06 1.42 -0.83
N GLU A 122 16.44 0.40 -0.07
CA GLU A 122 15.69 -0.86 -0.01
C GLU A 122 14.36 -0.70 0.71
N ALA A 123 14.34 0.05 1.82
CA ALA A 123 13.11 0.40 2.53
C ALA A 123 12.12 1.13 1.58
N ILE A 124 12.59 2.13 0.84
CA ILE A 124 11.77 2.90 -0.12
C ILE A 124 11.21 2.02 -1.24
N LYS A 125 12.03 1.12 -1.82
CA LYS A 125 11.54 0.17 -2.84
C LYS A 125 10.43 -0.72 -2.31
N CYS A 126 10.52 -1.06 -1.03
CA CYS A 126 9.52 -1.85 -0.34
C CYS A 126 8.37 -1.01 0.23
N GLY A 127 8.21 0.26 -0.17
CA GLY A 127 7.08 1.09 0.25
C GLY A 127 7.16 1.58 1.70
N TYR A 128 8.36 1.60 2.29
CA TYR A 128 8.60 2.15 3.62
C TYR A 128 9.34 3.48 3.56
N LYS A 129 9.15 4.28 4.60
CA LYS A 129 9.97 5.45 4.93
C LYS A 129 10.57 5.27 6.32
N VAL A 130 11.65 5.97 6.59
CA VAL A 130 12.31 6.01 7.89
C VAL A 130 11.73 7.15 8.72
N GLU A 131 11.35 6.84 9.95
CA GLU A 131 11.01 7.80 10.98
C GLU A 131 12.04 7.77 12.12
N GLN A 132 12.02 8.83 12.92
CA GLN A 132 12.85 8.96 14.11
C GLN A 132 11.97 9.40 15.28
N ALA A 133 12.00 8.63 16.36
CA ALA A 133 11.32 8.91 17.62
C ALA A 133 12.17 8.38 18.78
N GLU A 134 12.13 9.05 19.92
CA GLU A 134 12.87 8.62 21.13
C GLU A 134 14.36 8.24 20.91
N ALA A 135 15.06 8.97 20.02
CA ALA A 135 16.44 8.72 19.60
C ALA A 135 16.68 7.37 18.88
N GLN A 136 15.64 6.79 18.29
CA GLN A 136 15.71 5.59 17.46
C GLN A 136 15.17 5.86 16.05
N PHE A 137 15.78 5.21 15.06
CA PHE A 137 15.35 5.24 13.66
C PHE A 137 14.67 3.92 13.31
N PHE A 138 13.49 3.96 12.70
CA PHE A 138 12.74 2.76 12.36
C PHE A 138 11.96 2.95 11.06
N PRO A 139 11.71 1.87 10.31
CA PRO A 139 10.87 1.94 9.12
C PRO A 139 9.39 2.04 9.55
N VAL A 140 8.61 2.75 8.76
CA VAL A 140 7.14 2.75 8.79
C VAL A 140 6.61 2.67 7.37
N ILE A 141 5.37 2.23 7.20
CA ILE A 141 4.73 2.19 5.86
C ILE A 141 4.57 3.63 5.34
N ASP A 142 5.11 3.90 4.15
CA ASP A 142 4.79 5.09 3.37
C ASP A 142 3.51 4.83 2.57
N TYR A 143 2.39 5.26 3.12
CA TYR A 143 1.08 5.08 2.46
C TYR A 143 0.96 5.87 1.14
N SER A 144 1.90 6.75 0.81
CA SER A 144 1.99 7.35 -0.53
C SER A 144 2.24 6.27 -1.60
N PHE A 145 2.84 5.15 -1.24
CA PHE A 145 3.07 4.00 -2.12
C PHE A 145 1.77 3.44 -2.71
N TYR A 146 0.65 3.51 -1.97
CA TYR A 146 -0.63 2.95 -2.40
C TYR A 146 -1.34 3.81 -3.47
N GLN A 147 -0.89 5.05 -3.69
CA GLN A 147 -1.51 5.96 -4.65
C GLN A 147 -1.51 5.43 -6.09
N GLU A 148 -0.56 4.58 -6.46
CA GLU A 148 -0.53 3.98 -7.80
C GLU A 148 -1.68 2.99 -8.03
N PHE A 149 -2.27 2.46 -6.95
CA PHE A 149 -3.36 1.48 -6.99
C PHE A 149 -4.74 2.10 -6.75
N SER A 150 -4.81 3.32 -6.19
CA SER A 150 -6.05 4.04 -5.90
C SER A 150 -7.05 4.12 -7.07
N PRO A 151 -6.65 4.29 -8.34
CA PRO A 151 -7.61 4.38 -9.45
C PRO A 151 -8.39 3.10 -9.74
N TYR A 152 -7.99 1.95 -9.20
CA TYR A 152 -8.58 0.65 -9.50
C TYR A 152 -9.58 0.17 -8.45
N VAL A 153 -9.61 0.78 -7.26
CA VAL A 153 -10.39 0.29 -6.12
C VAL A 153 -11.73 1.02 -5.98
N GLU A 154 -12.56 0.56 -5.05
CA GLU A 154 -13.79 1.26 -4.67
C GLU A 154 -13.48 2.58 -3.95
N ALA A 155 -14.41 3.55 -4.06
CA ALA A 155 -14.20 4.91 -3.58
C ALA A 155 -13.92 5.00 -2.06
N ASP A 156 -14.55 4.12 -1.28
CA ASP A 156 -14.32 4.03 0.17
C ASP A 156 -12.92 3.49 0.52
N ILE A 157 -12.41 2.56 -0.28
CA ILE A 157 -11.04 2.04 -0.14
C ILE A 157 -10.00 3.07 -0.60
N GLU A 158 -10.27 3.81 -1.68
CA GLU A 158 -9.46 4.98 -2.07
C GLU A 158 -9.38 5.99 -0.92
N GLU A 159 -10.52 6.35 -0.34
CA GLU A 159 -10.61 7.29 0.78
C GLU A 159 -9.85 6.78 2.02
N TYR A 160 -10.00 5.50 2.35
CA TYR A 160 -9.24 4.86 3.43
C TYR A 160 -7.73 5.06 3.26
N PHE A 161 -7.17 4.74 2.09
CA PHE A 161 -5.72 4.91 1.85
C PHE A 161 -5.29 6.38 1.81
N SER A 162 -6.17 7.29 1.36
CA SER A 162 -5.94 8.74 1.44
C SER A 162 -5.82 9.23 2.89
N ILE A 163 -6.68 8.74 3.79
CA ILE A 163 -6.61 9.01 5.22
C ILE A 163 -5.31 8.44 5.78
N MET A 164 -5.01 7.16 5.53
CA MET A 164 -3.79 6.51 6.04
C MET A 164 -2.51 7.20 5.58
N LYS A 165 -2.48 7.71 4.35
CA LYS A 165 -1.40 8.57 3.85
C LYS A 165 -1.26 9.83 4.68
N THR A 166 -2.36 10.54 4.88
CA THR A 166 -2.37 11.80 5.66
C THR A 166 -1.89 11.55 7.08
N GLU A 167 -2.37 10.49 7.75
CA GLU A 167 -1.95 10.14 9.11
C GLU A 167 -0.46 9.75 9.16
N SER A 168 0.01 8.95 8.21
CA SER A 168 1.42 8.53 8.14
C SER A 168 2.36 9.72 7.94
N ASP A 169 1.96 10.75 7.20
CA ASP A 169 2.79 11.94 6.97
C ASP A 169 2.89 12.86 8.19
N GLN A 170 2.00 12.71 9.17
CA GLN A 170 1.95 13.52 10.39
C GLN A 170 2.77 12.95 11.56
N ALA A 171 3.76 12.08 11.29
CA ALA A 171 4.65 11.39 12.24
C ALA A 171 5.01 12.15 13.53
N ALA A 172 5.29 13.46 13.42
CA ALA A 172 5.65 14.36 14.52
C ALA A 172 4.59 14.47 15.64
N LEU A 173 3.34 14.08 15.39
CA LEU A 173 2.25 14.10 16.38
C LEU A 173 2.18 12.84 17.25
N ARG A 174 2.95 11.78 16.94
CA ARG A 174 2.86 10.48 17.64
C ARG A 174 3.60 10.46 18.98
N ASP A 175 4.72 11.20 19.10
CA ASP A 175 5.49 11.38 20.35
C ASP A 175 4.83 12.33 21.36
N ALA A 176 3.81 13.07 20.93
CA ALA A 176 3.00 13.92 21.79
C ALA A 176 1.57 13.36 21.85
N GLU A 177 1.35 12.39 22.73
CA GLU A 177 0.05 11.97 23.29
C GLU A 177 -1.17 12.60 22.57
N LEU A 178 -1.56 12.04 21.42
CA LEU A 178 -2.79 12.35 20.67
C LEU A 178 -3.17 13.85 20.62
N VAL A 179 -2.30 14.69 20.05
CA VAL A 179 -2.67 16.08 19.69
C VAL A 179 -3.31 16.09 18.30
N ILE A 180 -4.51 15.53 18.17
CA ILE A 180 -5.39 15.91 17.05
C ILE A 180 -6.02 17.26 17.38
N ALA A 181 -5.84 18.24 16.51
CA ALA A 181 -6.47 19.53 16.69
C ALA A 181 -7.99 19.44 16.43
N TRP A 182 -8.81 20.17 17.18
CA TRP A 182 -10.29 20.05 17.09
C TRP A 182 -10.84 20.40 15.70
N ASP A 183 -10.16 21.27 14.97
CA ASP A 183 -10.44 21.60 13.58
C ASP A 183 -10.21 20.40 12.65
N GLU A 184 -9.19 19.58 12.90
CA GLU A 184 -8.99 18.33 12.14
C GLU A 184 -10.13 17.33 12.35
N VAL A 185 -10.60 17.17 13.59
CA VAL A 185 -11.77 16.33 13.90
C VAL A 185 -13.02 16.84 13.18
N ILE A 186 -13.23 18.16 13.19
CA ILE A 186 -14.38 18.79 12.52
C ILE A 186 -14.27 18.62 11.00
N ASN A 187 -13.09 18.81 10.41
CA ASN A 187 -12.88 18.64 8.98
C ASN A 187 -13.14 17.19 8.55
N ARG A 188 -12.68 16.19 9.32
CA ARG A 188 -12.99 14.77 9.06
C ARG A 188 -14.50 14.52 9.10
N ALA A 189 -15.20 15.10 10.09
CA ALA A 189 -16.65 14.94 10.20
C ALA A 189 -17.43 15.60 9.05
N LEU A 190 -16.92 16.70 8.49
CA LEU A 190 -17.55 17.42 7.38
C LEU A 190 -17.34 16.75 6.01
N VAL A 191 -16.34 15.88 5.87
CA VAL A 191 -16.10 15.10 4.64
C VAL A 191 -17.01 13.88 4.53
N ILE A 192 -17.57 13.41 5.67
CA ILE A 192 -18.44 12.23 5.74
C ILE A 192 -19.92 12.54 5.37
N GLU A 193 -20.32 13.81 5.22
CA GLU A 193 -21.66 14.23 4.75
C GLU A 193 -21.73 14.43 3.22
#